data_AF-A0A5C8LD68-F1
#
_entry.id   AF-A0A5C8LD68-F1
#
_cell.length_a   1.000
_cell.length_b   1.000
_cell.length_c   1.000
_cell.angle_alpha   90.00
_cell.angle_beta   90.00
_cell.angle_gamma   90.00
#
_symmetry.space_group_name_H-M   'P 1'
#
loop_
_entity.id
_entity.type
_entity.pdbx_description
1 polymer ?
#
loop_
_entity_poly.entity_id
_entity_poly.type
_entity_poly.pdbx_seq_one_letter_code
_entity_poly.pdbx_strand_id
1 'polypeptide(L)'
;MSKYFNIPPGVYNVPKLGRIDTINNNLSNEKAFAVYRLPRRVFPWIKLNKESASYLKKQKLTAEEVAQLINNAVSIEEVEILGDLSDTQTVSRIKETKLKAFKNSNKSNPPKS
;
A
#
# COMPACT_ATOMS: atom_id res chain seq x y z
N MET A 1 -12.87 -7.61 10.08
CA MET A 1 -11.80 -7.09 9.20
C MET A 1 -11.80 -5.56 9.24
N SER A 2 -10.65 -4.92 8.98
CA SER A 2 -10.58 -3.45 8.85
C SER A 2 -11.38 -2.98 7.64
N LYS A 3 -12.09 -1.86 7.77
CA LYS A 3 -12.98 -1.34 6.72
C LYS A 3 -12.23 -0.91 5.45
N TYR A 4 -11.03 -0.37 5.62
CA TYR A 4 -10.27 0.29 4.55
C TYR A 4 -9.06 -0.49 4.05
N PHE A 5 -8.77 -1.67 4.60
CA PHE A 5 -7.62 -2.46 4.19
C PHE A 5 -8.00 -3.93 4.13
N ASN A 6 -7.58 -4.60 3.07
CA ASN A 6 -7.74 -6.02 2.90
C ASN A 6 -6.49 -6.71 3.44
N ILE A 7 -6.61 -7.31 4.63
CA ILE A 7 -5.56 -8.09 5.26
C ILE A 7 -6.07 -9.54 5.32
N PRO A 8 -5.30 -10.52 4.81
CA PRO A 8 -5.72 -11.91 4.90
C PRO A 8 -5.93 -12.35 6.36
N PRO A 9 -6.82 -13.34 6.60
CA PRO A 9 -6.98 -13.92 7.92
C PRO A 9 -5.69 -14.63 8.34
N GLY A 10 -5.18 -14.31 9.52
CA GLY A 10 -3.99 -14.92 10.08
C GLY A 10 -3.62 -14.36 11.46
N VAL A 11 -2.68 -15.04 12.12
CA VAL A 11 -2.00 -14.52 13.30
C VAL A 11 -0.58 -14.13 12.88
N TYR A 12 -0.31 -12.83 12.91
CA TYR A 12 0.95 -12.26 12.45
C TYR A 12 1.72 -11.68 13.64
N ASN A 13 3.03 -11.92 13.67
CA ASN A 13 3.92 -11.21 14.58
C ASN A 13 4.62 -10.10 13.81
N VAL A 14 4.15 -8.87 13.98
CA VAL A 14 4.58 -7.74 13.18
C VAL A 14 5.58 -6.90 13.97
N PRO A 15 6.82 -6.68 13.46
CA PRO A 15 7.81 -5.86 14.14
C PRO A 15 7.24 -4.49 14.51
N LYS A 16 7.48 -4.04 15.75
CA LYS A 16 6.98 -2.78 16.35
C LYS A 16 5.46 -2.69 16.59
N LEU A 17 4.64 -3.57 16.00
CA LEU A 17 3.17 -3.58 16.20
C LEU A 17 2.68 -4.78 17.03
N GLY A 18 3.58 -5.72 17.32
CA GLY A 18 3.32 -6.90 18.13
C GLY A 18 2.45 -7.93 17.41
N ARG A 19 1.75 -8.75 18.20
CA ARG A 19 0.83 -9.77 17.68
C ARG A 19 -0.42 -9.12 17.11
N ILE A 20 -0.75 -9.49 15.89
CA ILE A 20 -1.95 -9.07 15.16
C ILE A 20 -2.72 -10.34 14.78
N ASP A 21 -3.86 -10.56 15.41
CA ASP A 21 -4.79 -11.64 15.07
C ASP A 21 -5.93 -11.05 14.25
N THR A 22 -5.98 -11.35 12.95
CA THR A 22 -7.05 -10.91 12.04
C THR A 22 -8.15 -11.96 11.86
N ILE A 23 -8.01 -13.13 12.49
CA ILE A 23 -9.00 -14.23 12.45
C ILE A 23 -10.10 -13.95 13.47
N ASN A 24 -9.70 -13.73 14.73
CA ASN A 24 -10.63 -13.64 15.85
C ASN A 24 -10.97 -12.19 16.21
N ASN A 25 -10.12 -11.24 15.83
CA ASN A 25 -10.27 -9.84 16.22
C ASN A 25 -10.49 -8.92 15.01
N ASN A 26 -11.43 -8.00 15.17
CA ASN A 26 -11.56 -6.89 14.24
C ASN A 26 -10.41 -5.92 14.44
N LEU A 27 -9.52 -5.84 13.45
CA LEU A 27 -8.42 -4.89 13.47
C LEU A 27 -8.95 -3.46 13.32
N SER A 28 -8.57 -2.56 14.24
CA SER A 28 -8.92 -1.14 14.10
C SER A 28 -8.29 -0.55 12.83
N ASN A 29 -8.97 0.42 12.23
CA ASN A 29 -8.50 1.07 11.00
C ASN A 29 -7.10 1.71 11.18
N GLU A 30 -6.83 2.27 12.35
CA GLU A 30 -5.53 2.85 12.71
C GLU A 30 -4.42 1.79 12.76
N LYS A 31 -4.69 0.63 13.37
CA LYS A 31 -3.71 -0.47 13.44
C LYS A 31 -3.50 -1.09 12.06
N ALA A 32 -4.55 -1.22 11.26
CA ALA A 32 -4.46 -1.65 9.86
C ALA A 32 -3.62 -0.67 9.02
N PHE A 33 -3.81 0.63 9.23
CA PHE A 33 -3.01 1.66 8.58
C PHE A 33 -1.54 1.61 9.02
N ALA A 34 -1.27 1.39 10.31
CA ALA A 34 0.09 1.21 10.81
C ALA A 34 0.78 0.00 10.16
N VAL A 35 0.06 -1.12 9.96
CA VAL A 35 0.56 -2.27 9.20
C VAL A 35 0.83 -1.90 7.74
N TYR A 36 -0.07 -1.15 7.11
CA TYR A 36 0.04 -0.73 5.71
C TYR A 36 1.29 0.13 5.45
N ARG A 37 1.67 0.97 6.41
CA ARG A 37 2.86 1.82 6.34
C ARG A 37 4.18 1.06 6.43
N LEU A 38 4.16 -0.21 6.85
CA LEU A 38 5.38 -1.00 6.94
C LEU A 38 5.92 -1.30 5.53
N PRO A 39 7.26 -1.46 5.40
CA PRO A 39 7.84 -1.92 4.15
C PRO A 39 7.19 -3.25 3.72
N ARG A 40 6.92 -3.41 2.42
CA ARG A 40 6.26 -4.63 1.91
C ARG A 40 7.02 -5.92 2.18
N ARG A 41 8.34 -5.85 2.34
CA ARG A 41 9.16 -6.98 2.81
C ARG A 41 8.76 -7.50 4.20
N VAL A 42 8.16 -6.66 5.04
CA VAL A 42 7.71 -7.02 6.39
C VAL A 42 6.28 -7.55 6.37
N PHE A 43 5.40 -6.92 5.60
CA PHE A 43 4.00 -7.34 5.48
C PHE A 43 3.50 -7.20 4.02
N PRO A 44 3.77 -8.19 3.16
CA PRO A 44 3.50 -8.07 1.73
C PRO A 44 2.02 -8.22 1.36
N TRP A 45 1.22 -8.82 2.25
CA TRP A 45 -0.13 -9.29 1.87
C TRP A 45 -1.25 -8.25 2.06
N ILE A 46 -0.98 -7.10 2.68
CA ILE A 46 -1.99 -6.05 2.89
C ILE A 46 -2.28 -5.28 1.59
N LYS A 47 -3.54 -5.15 1.23
CA LYS A 47 -3.98 -4.45 0.01
C LYS A 47 -4.93 -3.31 0.33
N LEU A 48 -4.91 -2.28 -0.52
CA LEU A 48 -5.96 -1.27 -0.55
C LEU A 48 -7.24 -1.87 -1.13
N ASN A 49 -8.37 -1.28 -0.75
CA ASN A 49 -9.69 -1.53 -1.30
C ASN A 49 -10.30 -0.21 -1.83
N LYS A 50 -11.52 -0.27 -2.38
CA LYS A 50 -12.18 0.88 -3.00
C LYS A 50 -12.41 2.05 -2.04
N GLU A 51 -12.55 1.78 -0.74
CA GLU A 51 -12.79 2.82 0.28
C GLU A 51 -11.49 3.39 0.88
N SER A 52 -10.33 2.77 0.61
CA SER A 52 -9.06 3.19 1.18
C SER A 52 -8.68 4.62 0.81
N ALA A 53 -8.95 5.04 -0.43
CA ALA A 53 -8.59 6.37 -0.91
C ALA A 53 -9.18 7.47 -0.02
N SER A 54 -10.48 7.36 0.29
CA SER A 54 -11.20 8.30 1.16
C SER A 54 -10.66 8.31 2.59
N TYR A 55 -10.22 7.16 3.10
CA TYR A 55 -9.60 7.08 4.43
C TYR A 55 -8.20 7.72 4.43
N LEU A 56 -7.36 7.41 3.44
CA LEU A 56 -5.99 7.91 3.33
C LEU A 56 -5.96 9.44 3.15
N LYS A 57 -6.90 10.01 2.39
CA LYS A 57 -7.05 11.48 2.27
C LYS A 57 -7.31 12.16 3.62
N LYS A 58 -8.02 11.49 4.55
CA LYS A 58 -8.27 12.02 5.90
C LYS A 58 -7.04 11.98 6.80
N GLN A 59 -6.06 11.14 6.50
CA GLN A 59 -4.83 11.02 7.30
C GLN A 59 -3.83 12.16 7.09
N LYS A 60 -4.09 13.08 6.15
CA LYS A 60 -3.24 14.26 5.85
C LYS A 60 -1.75 13.88 5.71
N LEU A 61 -1.48 12.85 4.90
CA LEU A 61 -0.12 12.37 4.68
C LEU A 61 0.73 13.44 4.01
N THR A 62 1.98 13.53 4.45
CA THR A 62 2.98 14.39 3.81
C THR A 62 3.36 13.84 2.43
N ALA A 63 3.90 14.71 1.57
CA ALA A 63 4.37 14.29 0.25
C ALA A 63 5.44 13.18 0.34
N GLU A 64 6.29 13.22 1.37
CA GLU A 64 7.31 12.20 1.64
C GLU A 64 6.70 10.84 2.01
N GLU A 65 5.68 10.84 2.88
CA GLU A 65 4.95 9.62 3.24
C GLU A 65 4.23 9.02 2.03
N VAL A 66 3.57 9.86 1.22
CA VAL A 66 2.92 9.42 -0.02
C VAL A 66 3.94 8.83 -1.00
N ALA A 67 5.07 9.51 -1.19
CA ALA A 67 6.17 9.01 -2.02
C ALA A 67 6.69 7.65 -1.54
N GLN A 68 6.85 7.47 -0.22
CA GLN A 68 7.28 6.19 0.35
C GLN A 68 6.25 5.09 0.13
N LEU A 69 4.96 5.39 0.27
CA LEU A 69 3.88 4.44 0.00
C LEU A 69 3.85 4.04 -1.48
N ILE A 70 4.01 4.99 -2.41
CA ILE A 70 4.07 4.71 -3.86
C ILE A 70 5.26 3.81 -4.19
N ASN A 71 6.43 4.09 -3.60
CA ASN A 71 7.62 3.25 -3.80
C ASN A 71 7.41 1.82 -3.30
N ASN A 72 6.64 1.66 -2.22
CA ASN A 72 6.25 0.38 -1.66
C ASN A 72 5.05 -0.27 -2.36
N ALA A 73 4.38 0.41 -3.29
CA ALA A 73 3.21 -0.15 -3.96
C ALA A 73 3.60 -1.37 -4.82
N VAL A 74 2.73 -2.38 -4.83
CA VAL A 74 2.94 -3.66 -5.53
C VAL A 74 2.04 -3.83 -6.76
N SER A 75 1.10 -2.92 -6.99
CA SER A 75 0.24 -2.91 -8.17
C SER A 75 0.09 -1.52 -8.78
N ILE A 76 -0.29 -1.47 -10.06
CA ILE A 76 -0.59 -0.23 -10.79
C ILE A 76 -1.75 0.52 -10.12
N GLU A 77 -2.83 -0.19 -9.80
CA GLU A 77 -4.01 0.37 -9.14
C GLU A 77 -3.66 1.06 -7.81
N GLU A 78 -2.77 0.46 -7.02
CA GLU A 78 -2.31 1.03 -5.76
C GLU A 78 -1.50 2.32 -5.99
N VAL A 79 -0.62 2.34 -6.99
CA VAL A 79 0.14 3.54 -7.35
C VAL A 79 -0.78 4.68 -7.78
N GLU A 80 -1.85 4.37 -8.52
CA GLU A 80 -2.84 5.36 -8.94
C GLU A 80 -3.58 5.96 -7.73
N ILE A 81 -4.13 5.11 -6.86
CA ILE A 81 -4.82 5.53 -5.64
C ILE A 81 -3.94 6.43 -4.76
N LEU A 82 -2.67 6.03 -4.56
CA LEU A 82 -1.73 6.78 -3.72
C LEU A 82 -1.28 8.09 -4.37
N GLY A 83 -1.10 8.10 -5.69
CA GLY A 83 -0.74 9.29 -6.44
C GLY A 83 -1.79 10.39 -6.35
N ASP A 84 -3.06 10.03 -6.20
CA ASP A 84 -4.18 10.97 -6.10
C ASP A 84 -4.38 11.52 -4.67
N LEU A 85 -3.47 11.20 -3.75
CA LEU A 85 -3.46 11.74 -2.38
C LEU A 85 -2.71 13.07 -2.25
N SER A 86 -1.87 13.41 -3.24
CA SER A 86 -1.06 14.64 -3.21
C SER A 86 -0.84 15.19 -4.62
N ASP A 87 -1.10 16.48 -4.78
CA ASP A 87 -0.93 17.20 -6.06
C ASP A 87 0.48 17.77 -6.25
N THR A 88 1.44 17.35 -5.42
CA THR A 88 2.81 17.85 -5.51
C THR A 88 3.54 17.26 -6.72
N GLN A 89 4.31 18.09 -7.43
CA GLN A 89 5.08 17.67 -8.61
C GLN A 89 6.02 16.49 -8.30
N THR A 90 6.57 16.45 -7.09
CA THR A 90 7.43 15.35 -6.62
C THR A 90 6.67 14.02 -6.62
N VAL A 91 5.46 13.98 -6.06
CA VAL A 91 4.62 12.77 -6.03
C VAL A 91 4.23 12.35 -7.44
N SER A 92 3.89 13.29 -8.33
CA SER A 92 3.56 13.00 -9.73
C SER A 92 4.73 12.34 -10.47
N ARG A 93 5.96 12.86 -10.31
CA ARG A 93 7.16 12.27 -10.94
C ARG A 93 7.45 10.86 -10.42
N ILE A 94 7.27 10.63 -9.12
CA ILE A 94 7.46 9.30 -8.50
C ILE A 94 6.38 8.33 -9.00
N LYS A 95 5.11 8.75 -9.05
CA LYS A 95 4.00 7.99 -9.65
C LYS A 95 4.34 7.55 -11.07
N GLU A 96 4.73 8.50 -11.94
CA GLU A 96 5.09 8.19 -13.33
C GLU A 96 6.26 7.21 -13.44
N THR A 97 7.32 7.41 -12.65
CA THR A 97 8.50 6.55 -12.65
C THR A 97 8.15 5.13 -12.24
N LYS A 98 7.34 4.98 -11.18
CA LYS A 98 6.87 3.69 -10.68
C LYS A 98 5.96 2.98 -11.70
N LEU A 99 5.03 3.71 -12.33
CA LEU A 99 4.17 3.16 -13.39
C LEU A 99 4.98 2.70 -14.60
N LYS A 100 6.00 3.47 -15.02
CA LYS A 100 6.93 3.06 -16.08
C LYS A 100 7.70 1.80 -15.71
N ALA A 101 8.17 1.68 -14.47
CA ALA A 101 8.86 0.48 -13.98
C ALA A 101 7.97 -0.78 -14.07
N PHE A 102 6.70 -0.69 -13.68
CA PHE A 102 5.74 -1.80 -13.84
C PHE A 102 5.50 -2.17 -15.31
N LYS A 103 5.34 -1.16 -16.20
CA LYS A 103 5.17 -1.39 -17.64
C LYS A 103 6.39 -2.06 -18.28
N ASN A 104 7.60 -1.67 -17.87
CA ASN A 104 8.84 -2.23 -18.40
C ASN A 104 9.10 -3.64 -17.87
N SER A 105 8.81 -3.90 -16.59
CA SER A 105 8.93 -5.24 -16.00
C SER A 105 8.05 -6.29 -16.70
N ASN A 106 6.88 -5.89 -17.21
CA ASN A 106 6.00 -6.78 -17.97
C ASN A 106 6.46 -7.03 -19.41
N LYS A 107 7.33 -6.17 -19.98
CA LYS A 107 7.89 -6.35 -21.32
C LYS A 107 9.10 -7.28 -21.37
N SER A 108 9.78 -7.50 -20.24
CA SER A 108 11.06 -8.22 -20.18
C SER A 108 10.98 -9.75 -20.04
N ASN A 109 9.78 -10.35 -19.98
CA ASN A 109 9.61 -11.81 -20.02
C ASN A 109 8.91 -12.21 -21.34
N PRO A 110 9.64 -12.47 -22.44
CA PRO A 110 9.08 -13.28 -23.49
C PRO A 110 8.77 -14.68 -22.92
N PRO A 111 7.64 -15.31 -23.27
CA PRO A 111 7.39 -16.69 -22.88
C PRO A 111 8.55 -17.53 -23.42
N LYS A 112 9.23 -18.28 -22.55
CA LYS A 112 10.09 -19.37 -23.00
C LYS A 112 9.18 -20.36 -23.73
N SER A 113 9.25 -20.36 -25.07
CA SER A 113 8.72 -21.42 -25.92
C SER A 113 9.37 -22.76 -25.62
#